data_AF-A0A0A9GRQ5-F1
#
_entry.id   AF-A0A0A9GRQ5-F1
#
_cell.length_a   1.000
_cell.length_b   1.000
_cell.length_c   1.000
_cell.angle_alpha   90.00
_cell.angle_beta   90.00
_cell.angle_gamma   90.00
#
_symmetry.space_group_name_H-M   'P 1'
#
loop_
_entity.id
_entity.type
_entity.pdbx_description
1 polymer ?
#
loop_
_entity_poly.entity_id
_entity_poly.type
_entity_poly.pdbx_seq_one_letter_code
_entity_poly.pdbx_strand_id
1 'polypeptide(L)'
;MEVMGTQQRRDLQANIPALRKIDTMLLDYLDNFKDRNEFWYVKRDSCSDSDKEGSQRSDEKWWIPIVKVPPNGLSPASRGWLQHQKELVNQVLKAAMAINANCLMEMSIPETYLDTLPKNGRASLGDALYRIITDVEFDPDVFLSTVGLTSEHKILDLKDRIEASVIIWNRKVHNKDGKSAWGSAVSQEKREQFEERAQTLLLIIKHRFPGIPQSTLDTAKIQENRDVGFALLESYSRVLESVAFNVMSRIEDVIEADNHAREKAKRDAPAAERRDPQEASEEDQSRTLLDFMGWTGDSDAKNDDSSPPPPPPEPPAQDDGRLMKLPNIMTNLKQTYMEKLDFLGGHRSPTSRH
;
A
#
# COMPACT_ATOMS: atom_id res chain seq x y z
N MET A 1 36.20 -33.57 0.41
CA MET A 1 37.03 -32.39 0.12
C MET A 1 36.12 -31.18 0.32
N GLU A 2 36.39 -30.36 1.33
CA GLU A 2 35.60 -29.14 1.57
C GLU A 2 36.21 -27.99 0.78
N VAL A 3 35.38 -27.24 0.08
CA VAL A 3 35.81 -26.14 -0.80
C VAL A 3 34.89 -24.94 -0.57
N MET A 4 35.47 -23.74 -0.52
CA MET A 4 34.73 -22.50 -0.41
C MET A 4 34.07 -22.17 -1.76
N GLY A 5 32.77 -21.88 -1.74
CA GLY A 5 31.99 -21.42 -2.90
C GLY A 5 31.62 -19.95 -2.78
N THR A 6 31.44 -19.28 -3.92
CA THR A 6 30.87 -17.93 -3.99
C THR A 6 29.37 -17.99 -4.22
N GLN A 7 28.60 -17.22 -3.46
CA GLN A 7 27.15 -17.08 -3.65
C GLN A 7 26.77 -15.60 -3.72
N GLN A 8 25.74 -15.28 -4.49
CA GLN A 8 25.12 -13.96 -4.45
C GLN A 8 24.57 -13.67 -3.05
N ARG A 9 24.68 -12.41 -2.61
CA ARG A 9 24.13 -11.97 -1.32
C ARG A 9 22.62 -12.24 -1.27
N ARG A 10 22.12 -12.75 -0.14
CA ARG A 10 20.75 -13.31 -0.01
C ARG A 10 19.65 -12.28 -0.31
N ASP A 11 19.83 -11.06 0.17
CA ASP A 11 18.94 -9.92 -0.10
C ASP A 11 18.87 -9.60 -1.61
N LEU A 12 19.99 -9.62 -2.32
CA LEU A 12 20.04 -9.38 -3.76
C LEU A 12 19.47 -10.57 -4.54
N GLN A 13 19.76 -11.80 -4.11
CA GLN A 13 19.30 -13.02 -4.75
C GLN A 13 17.77 -13.11 -4.75
N ALA A 14 17.10 -12.67 -3.68
CA ALA A 14 15.64 -12.65 -3.59
C ALA A 14 15.02 -11.42 -4.24
N ASN A 15 15.54 -10.22 -3.95
CA ASN A 15 14.85 -8.98 -4.31
C ASN A 15 15.10 -8.52 -5.75
N ILE A 16 16.29 -8.77 -6.33
CA ILE A 16 16.57 -8.31 -7.71
C ILE A 16 15.65 -8.97 -8.74
N PRO A 17 15.44 -10.31 -8.74
CA PRO A 17 14.48 -10.94 -9.64
C PRO A 17 13.04 -10.45 -9.41
N ALA A 18 12.66 -10.20 -8.15
CA ALA A 18 11.34 -9.67 -7.82
C ALA A 18 11.13 -8.26 -8.40
N LEU A 19 12.10 -7.36 -8.24
CA LEU A 19 12.03 -6.00 -8.80
C LEU A 19 11.97 -6.01 -10.32
N ARG A 20 12.79 -6.84 -11.00
CA ARG A 20 12.73 -6.99 -12.47
C ARG A 20 11.38 -7.51 -12.96
N LYS A 21 10.77 -8.42 -12.20
CA LYS A 21 9.43 -8.92 -12.52
C LYS A 21 8.37 -7.83 -12.38
N ILE A 22 8.45 -7.04 -11.31
CA ILE A 22 7.55 -5.89 -11.09
C ILE A 22 7.71 -4.86 -12.21
N ASP A 23 8.94 -4.56 -12.61
CA ASP A 23 9.27 -3.68 -13.73
C ASP A 23 8.64 -4.15 -15.05
N THR A 24 8.84 -5.44 -15.38
CA THR A 24 8.24 -6.06 -16.57
C THR A 24 6.71 -5.99 -16.54
N MET A 25 6.09 -6.33 -15.39
CA MET A 25 4.64 -6.25 -15.23
C MET A 25 4.13 -4.83 -15.45
N LEU A 26 4.84 -3.81 -14.96
CA LEU A 26 4.44 -2.42 -15.13
C LEU A 26 4.51 -1.98 -16.60
N LEU A 27 5.55 -2.41 -17.32
CA LEU A 27 5.66 -2.18 -18.76
C LEU A 27 4.54 -2.89 -19.53
N ASP A 28 4.22 -4.14 -19.20
CA ASP A 28 3.13 -4.89 -19.83
C ASP A 28 1.78 -4.20 -19.60
N TYR A 29 1.54 -3.69 -18.38
CA TYR A 29 0.31 -2.95 -18.07
C TYR A 29 0.21 -1.64 -18.87
N LEU A 30 1.33 -0.94 -19.08
CA LEU A 30 1.37 0.22 -19.95
C LEU A 30 1.13 -0.15 -21.42
N ASP A 31 1.64 -1.30 -21.87
CA ASP A 31 1.46 -1.76 -23.25
C ASP A 31 -0.02 -2.01 -23.59
N ASN A 32 -0.79 -2.49 -22.61
CA ASN A 32 -2.22 -2.76 -22.76
C ASN A 32 -3.07 -1.51 -23.07
N PHE A 33 -2.51 -0.30 -22.96
CA PHE A 33 -3.20 0.96 -23.32
C PHE A 33 -3.10 1.31 -24.81
N LYS A 34 -2.26 0.64 -25.61
CA LYS A 34 -2.04 0.96 -27.03
C LYS A 34 -3.30 0.96 -27.88
N ASP A 35 -4.20 0.01 -27.62
CA ASP A 35 -5.40 -0.21 -28.44
C ASP A 35 -6.64 0.54 -27.90
N ARG A 36 -6.48 1.40 -26.89
CA ARG A 36 -7.59 2.08 -26.21
C ARG A 36 -7.74 3.52 -26.72
N ASN A 37 -8.86 3.77 -27.40
CA ASN A 37 -9.15 5.07 -28.03
C ASN A 37 -10.35 5.82 -27.43
N GLU A 38 -10.94 5.33 -26.32
CA GLU A 38 -12.14 5.96 -25.74
C GLU A 38 -11.84 7.26 -24.98
N PHE A 39 -10.60 7.48 -24.55
CA PHE A 39 -10.16 8.72 -23.91
C PHE A 39 -8.94 9.28 -24.62
N TRP A 40 -8.73 10.59 -24.54
CA TRP A 40 -7.61 11.28 -25.17
C TRP A 40 -7.11 12.43 -24.32
N TYR A 41 -5.90 12.90 -24.64
CA TYR A 41 -5.27 14.01 -23.94
C TYR A 41 -5.22 15.27 -24.81
N VAL A 42 -5.54 16.41 -24.22
CA VAL A 42 -5.52 17.72 -24.88
C VAL A 42 -4.55 18.65 -24.16
N LYS A 43 -3.83 19.48 -24.92
CA LYS A 43 -2.94 20.50 -24.36
C LYS A 43 -3.79 21.56 -23.63
N ARG A 44 -3.36 21.92 -22.41
CA ARG A 44 -4.09 22.87 -21.54
C ARG A 44 -4.27 24.25 -22.19
N ASP A 45 -3.28 24.73 -22.93
CA ASP A 45 -3.31 26.05 -23.59
C ASP A 45 -4.34 26.15 -24.72
N SER A 46 -4.90 25.01 -25.15
CA SER A 46 -5.87 24.93 -26.25
C SER A 46 -7.31 24.71 -25.76
N CYS A 47 -7.53 24.60 -24.45
CA CYS A 47 -8.84 24.34 -23.83
C CYS A 47 -9.53 25.62 -23.36
N SER A 48 -10.84 25.71 -23.54
CA SER A 48 -11.67 26.80 -22.99
C SER A 48 -11.81 26.68 -21.46
N ASP A 49 -12.28 27.72 -20.77
CA ASP A 49 -12.45 27.67 -19.31
C ASP A 49 -13.52 26.65 -18.87
N SER A 50 -14.55 26.41 -19.69
CA SER A 50 -15.54 25.35 -19.46
C SER A 50 -14.94 23.93 -19.50
N ASP A 51 -13.82 23.76 -20.21
CA ASP A 51 -13.10 22.50 -20.29
C ASP A 51 -12.22 22.21 -19.06
N LYS A 52 -11.99 23.23 -18.21
CA LYS A 52 -11.19 23.17 -16.98
C LYS A 52 -12.03 22.93 -15.73
N GLU A 53 -13.34 23.22 -15.76
CA GLU A 53 -14.26 23.11 -14.62
C GLU A 53 -14.37 21.69 -14.02
N GLY A 54 -14.13 20.64 -14.81
CA GLY A 54 -14.19 19.25 -14.36
C GLY A 54 -12.87 18.69 -13.80
N SER A 55 -11.83 19.52 -13.65
CA SER A 55 -10.47 19.04 -13.44
C SER A 55 -9.77 19.71 -12.26
N GLN A 56 -10.44 19.78 -11.10
CA GLN A 56 -9.91 20.39 -9.88
C GLN A 56 -8.57 19.77 -9.43
N ARG A 57 -8.36 18.46 -9.61
CA ARG A 57 -7.07 17.80 -9.37
C ARG A 57 -5.96 18.18 -10.36
N SER A 58 -6.32 18.66 -11.55
CA SER A 58 -5.33 19.05 -12.56
C SER A 58 -4.81 20.48 -12.38
N ASP A 59 -5.52 21.34 -11.66
CA ASP A 59 -5.16 22.75 -11.49
C ASP A 59 -3.86 22.90 -10.70
N GLU A 60 -3.62 21.99 -9.74
CA GLU A 60 -2.37 21.89 -8.97
C GLU A 60 -1.18 21.43 -9.83
N LYS A 61 -1.43 20.70 -10.92
CA LYS A 61 -0.40 20.15 -11.82
C LYS A 61 -0.54 20.71 -13.23
N TRP A 62 -0.32 22.02 -13.34
CA TRP A 62 -0.50 22.81 -14.57
C TRP A 62 0.35 22.34 -15.77
N TRP A 63 1.35 21.49 -15.56
CA TRP A 63 2.18 20.88 -16.62
C TRP A 63 1.62 19.57 -17.20
N ILE A 64 0.57 18.98 -16.60
CA ILE A 64 -0.03 17.71 -17.07
C ILE A 64 -1.14 17.99 -18.09
N PRO A 65 -1.19 17.30 -19.25
CA PRO A 65 -2.29 17.43 -20.22
C PRO A 65 -3.66 17.10 -19.63
N ILE A 66 -4.71 17.75 -20.12
CA ILE A 66 -6.08 17.50 -19.67
C ILE A 66 -6.61 16.25 -20.34
N VAL A 67 -7.11 15.31 -19.54
CA VAL A 67 -7.81 14.12 -20.05
C VAL A 67 -9.24 14.50 -20.48
N LYS A 68 -9.66 13.96 -21.62
CA LYS A 68 -11.01 14.08 -22.16
C LYS A 68 -11.59 12.69 -22.42
N VAL A 69 -12.89 12.59 -22.22
CA VAL A 69 -13.71 11.39 -22.38
C VAL A 69 -14.96 11.77 -23.20
N PRO A 70 -15.72 10.80 -23.74
CA PRO A 70 -16.94 11.10 -24.48
C PRO A 70 -17.97 11.81 -23.59
N PRO A 71 -18.89 12.61 -24.16
CA PRO A 71 -19.87 13.38 -23.37
C PRO A 71 -20.73 12.56 -22.41
N ASN A 72 -21.01 11.29 -22.76
CA ASN A 72 -21.80 10.36 -21.96
C ASN A 72 -20.94 9.45 -21.05
N GLY A 73 -19.63 9.72 -20.96
CA GLY A 73 -18.64 8.87 -20.31
C GLY A 73 -18.14 7.71 -21.17
N LEU A 74 -17.29 6.89 -20.56
CA LEU A 74 -16.69 5.69 -21.11
C LEU A 74 -17.68 4.52 -21.11
N SER A 75 -17.43 3.55 -21.99
CA SER A 75 -18.21 2.32 -22.04
C SER A 75 -18.11 1.55 -20.70
N PRO A 76 -19.15 0.79 -20.30
CA PRO A 76 -19.07 -0.03 -19.08
C PRO A 76 -17.89 -1.01 -19.09
N ALA A 77 -17.56 -1.56 -20.26
CA ALA A 77 -16.41 -2.44 -20.45
C ALA A 77 -15.08 -1.70 -20.18
N SER A 78 -14.88 -0.51 -20.76
CA SER A 78 -13.68 0.30 -20.55
C SER A 78 -13.54 0.79 -19.11
N ARG A 79 -14.64 1.12 -18.42
CA ARG A 79 -14.61 1.46 -16.99
C ARG A 79 -14.19 0.28 -16.11
N GLY A 80 -14.81 -0.89 -16.33
CA GLY A 80 -14.44 -2.11 -15.61
C GLY A 80 -12.98 -2.48 -15.81
N TRP A 81 -12.51 -2.35 -17.05
CA TRP A 81 -11.11 -2.58 -17.41
C TRP A 81 -10.15 -1.59 -16.75
N LEU A 82 -10.44 -0.27 -16.77
CA LEU A 82 -9.61 0.74 -16.09
C LEU A 82 -9.52 0.48 -14.59
N GLN A 83 -10.63 0.11 -13.95
CA GLN A 83 -10.64 -0.24 -12.54
C GLN A 83 -9.79 -1.49 -12.25
N HIS A 84 -9.84 -2.48 -13.13
CA HIS A 84 -8.99 -3.66 -13.02
C HIS A 84 -7.49 -3.32 -13.19
N GLN A 85 -7.14 -2.51 -14.19
CA GLN A 85 -5.75 -2.04 -14.38
C GLN A 85 -5.27 -1.24 -13.17
N LYS A 86 -6.10 -0.37 -12.60
CA LYS A 86 -5.79 0.37 -11.37
C LYS A 86 -5.42 -0.57 -10.22
N GLU A 87 -6.17 -1.66 -10.03
CA GLU A 87 -5.88 -2.63 -8.97
C GLU A 87 -4.59 -3.41 -9.25
N LEU A 88 -4.31 -3.79 -10.49
CA LEU A 88 -3.06 -4.45 -10.88
C LEU A 88 -1.84 -3.55 -10.60
N VAL A 89 -1.91 -2.27 -10.97
CA VAL A 89 -0.85 -1.28 -10.71
C VAL A 89 -0.70 -1.01 -9.21
N ASN A 90 -1.80 -0.97 -8.45
CA ASN A 90 -1.78 -0.83 -6.99
C ASN A 90 -1.04 -2.00 -6.29
N GLN A 91 -1.20 -3.22 -6.80
CA GLN A 91 -0.45 -4.37 -6.28
C GLN A 91 1.06 -4.25 -6.54
N VAL A 92 1.44 -3.80 -7.74
CA VAL A 92 2.83 -3.49 -8.10
C VAL A 92 3.40 -2.39 -7.19
N LEU A 93 2.64 -1.32 -6.96
CA LEU A 93 3.01 -0.23 -6.06
C LEU A 93 3.28 -0.76 -4.63
N LYS A 94 2.35 -1.53 -4.06
CA LYS A 94 2.50 -2.12 -2.73
C LYS A 94 3.72 -3.03 -2.63
N ALA A 95 3.99 -3.83 -3.66
CA ALA A 95 5.15 -4.72 -3.72
C ALA A 95 6.47 -3.93 -3.73
N ALA A 96 6.57 -2.89 -4.55
CA ALA A 96 7.74 -2.02 -4.61
C ALA A 96 7.99 -1.30 -3.28
N MET A 97 6.94 -0.72 -2.69
CA MET A 97 6.99 -0.06 -1.37
C MET A 97 7.40 -1.01 -0.22
N ALA A 98 7.05 -2.29 -0.33
CA ALA A 98 7.43 -3.30 0.68
C ALA A 98 8.92 -3.62 0.59
N ILE A 99 9.45 -3.81 -0.62
CA ILE A 99 10.88 -4.04 -0.86
C ILE A 99 11.70 -2.82 -0.43
N ASN A 100 11.27 -1.61 -0.80
CA ASN A 100 11.95 -0.37 -0.44
C ASN A 100 12.04 -0.20 1.09
N ALA A 101 10.92 -0.39 1.80
CA ALA A 101 10.91 -0.27 3.25
C ALA A 101 11.75 -1.35 3.94
N ASN A 102 11.74 -2.60 3.44
CA ASN A 102 12.60 -3.65 3.99
C ASN A 102 14.09 -3.33 3.78
N CYS A 103 14.45 -2.76 2.63
CA CYS A 103 15.81 -2.30 2.37
C CYS A 103 16.24 -1.18 3.34
N LEU A 104 15.40 -0.16 3.52
CA LEU A 104 15.66 0.94 4.47
C LEU A 104 15.75 0.46 5.91
N MET A 105 14.95 -0.53 6.30
CA MET A 105 15.02 -1.15 7.63
C MET A 105 16.37 -1.84 7.89
N GLU A 106 16.92 -2.51 6.88
CA GLU A 106 18.20 -3.24 6.96
C GLU A 106 19.43 -2.32 6.83
N MET A 107 19.28 -1.12 6.27
CA MET A 107 20.36 -0.13 6.21
C MET A 107 20.81 0.30 7.61
N SER A 108 22.13 0.42 7.78
CA SER A 108 22.75 0.93 9.02
C SER A 108 22.32 2.37 9.30
N ILE A 109 22.06 2.67 10.57
CA ILE A 109 21.78 4.05 11.02
C ILE A 109 23.10 4.83 11.07
N PRO A 110 23.22 5.98 10.39
CA PRO A 110 24.45 6.78 10.42
C PRO A 110 24.78 7.33 11.82
N GLU A 111 26.07 7.41 12.17
CA GLU A 111 26.51 7.97 13.45
C GLU A 111 26.15 9.44 13.60
N THR A 112 26.22 10.20 12.51
CA THR A 112 25.79 11.61 12.43
C THR A 112 24.35 11.79 12.87
N TYR A 113 23.44 10.93 12.42
CA TYR A 113 22.04 10.95 12.83
C TYR A 113 21.91 10.64 14.32
N LEU A 114 22.66 9.66 14.83
CA LEU A 114 22.66 9.32 16.25
C LEU A 114 23.09 10.48 17.15
N ASP A 115 23.99 11.34 16.67
CA ASP A 115 24.45 12.53 17.39
C ASP A 115 23.41 13.65 17.43
N THR A 116 22.47 13.68 16.47
CA THR A 116 21.35 14.63 16.47
C THR A 116 20.19 14.23 17.38
N LEU A 117 20.17 12.97 17.86
CA LEU A 117 19.04 12.46 18.63
C LEU A 117 18.89 13.15 20.00
N PRO A 118 17.65 13.38 20.46
CA PRO A 118 17.38 13.84 21.82
C PRO A 118 17.91 12.87 22.89
N LYS A 119 18.15 13.38 24.11
CA LYS A 119 18.70 12.61 25.24
C LYS A 119 17.86 11.39 25.66
N ASN A 120 16.55 11.43 25.41
CA ASN A 120 15.63 10.34 25.76
C ASN A 120 14.36 10.37 24.87
N GLY A 121 13.63 9.25 24.81
CA GLY A 121 12.42 9.13 23.99
C GLY A 121 11.30 10.09 24.40
N ARG A 122 11.24 10.51 25.67
CA ARG A 122 10.29 11.54 26.12
C ARG A 122 10.59 12.91 25.51
N ALA A 123 11.85 13.29 25.36
CA ALA A 123 12.25 14.52 24.69
C ALA A 123 11.94 14.49 23.18
N SER A 124 11.91 13.31 22.56
CA SER A 124 11.52 13.14 21.15
C SER A 124 9.99 13.17 20.96
N LEU A 125 9.26 12.35 21.72
CA LEU A 125 7.79 12.26 21.62
C LEU A 125 7.06 13.43 22.27
N GLY A 126 7.67 14.14 23.21
CA GLY A 126 6.98 15.10 24.07
C GLY A 126 6.09 14.42 25.11
N ASP A 127 5.73 15.18 26.15
CA ASP A 127 5.10 14.65 27.36
C ASP A 127 3.75 13.97 27.13
N ALA A 128 2.91 14.54 26.25
CA ALA A 128 1.58 14.01 25.97
C ALA A 128 1.65 12.64 25.30
N LEU A 129 2.43 12.51 24.22
CA LEU A 129 2.56 11.25 23.48
C LEU A 129 3.35 10.21 24.26
N TYR A 130 4.38 10.64 25.00
CA TYR A 130 5.13 9.74 25.87
C TYR A 130 4.22 9.11 26.93
N ARG A 131 3.30 9.87 27.54
CA ARG A 131 2.35 9.33 28.51
C ARG A 131 1.43 8.27 27.89
N ILE A 132 0.92 8.51 26.67
CA ILE A 132 0.01 7.57 26.00
C ILE A 132 0.74 6.28 25.59
N ILE A 133 1.92 6.38 24.97
CA ILE A 133 2.65 5.18 24.52
C ILE A 133 3.17 4.33 25.69
N THR A 134 3.33 4.94 26.87
CA THR A 134 3.81 4.26 28.09
C THR A 134 2.69 3.84 29.05
N ASP A 135 1.43 4.06 28.67
CA ASP A 135 0.26 3.72 29.49
C ASP A 135 0.07 2.19 29.58
N VAL A 136 -0.66 1.73 30.59
CA VAL A 136 -0.98 0.31 30.80
C VAL A 136 -1.84 -0.20 29.64
N GLU A 137 -2.88 0.55 29.30
CA GLU A 137 -3.73 0.30 28.13
C GLU A 137 -3.27 1.18 26.97
N PHE A 138 -3.09 0.60 25.79
CA PHE A 138 -2.65 1.33 24.61
C PHE A 138 -3.60 1.12 23.45
N ASP A 139 -4.16 2.24 22.98
CA ASP A 139 -4.94 2.31 21.76
C ASP A 139 -4.18 3.19 20.73
N PRO A 140 -3.76 2.62 19.59
CA PRO A 140 -3.14 3.37 18.51
C PRO A 140 -4.01 4.54 18.00
N ASP A 141 -5.34 4.40 17.99
CA ASP A 141 -6.23 5.44 17.49
C ASP A 141 -6.31 6.65 18.44
N VAL A 142 -6.28 6.42 19.75
CA VAL A 142 -6.16 7.47 20.77
C VAL A 142 -4.82 8.21 20.63
N PHE A 143 -3.73 7.47 20.38
CA PHE A 143 -2.42 8.08 20.16
C PHE A 143 -2.42 9.00 18.93
N LEU A 144 -2.94 8.52 17.79
CA LEU A 144 -2.93 9.27 16.53
C LEU A 144 -3.90 10.45 16.54
N SER A 145 -5.05 10.33 17.20
CA SER A 145 -6.01 11.43 17.32
C SER A 145 -5.48 12.61 18.16
N THR A 146 -4.57 12.35 19.11
CA THR A 146 -3.97 13.39 19.97
C THR A 146 -3.12 14.40 19.20
N VAL A 147 -2.47 13.98 18.10
CA VAL A 147 -1.60 14.86 17.28
C VAL A 147 -2.39 15.65 16.24
N GLY A 148 -3.54 15.13 15.81
CA GLY A 148 -4.34 15.73 14.75
C GLY A 148 -3.62 15.71 13.40
N LEU A 149 -3.72 14.59 12.68
CA LEU A 149 -3.08 14.31 11.38
C LEU A 149 -3.73 15.11 10.23
N THR A 150 -3.64 16.43 10.32
CA THR A 150 -4.33 17.41 9.47
C THR A 150 -3.51 17.88 8.28
N SER A 151 -2.19 17.68 8.32
CA SER A 151 -1.29 18.02 7.22
C SER A 151 -0.18 16.99 7.09
N GLU A 152 0.36 16.86 5.87
CA GLU A 152 1.49 15.99 5.55
C GLU A 152 2.70 16.26 6.45
N HIS A 153 3.02 17.54 6.69
CA HIS A 153 4.10 17.94 7.60
C HIS A 153 3.92 17.43 9.03
N LYS A 154 2.68 17.44 9.57
CA LYS A 154 2.42 16.91 10.92
C LYS A 154 2.54 15.40 10.97
N ILE A 155 2.15 14.71 9.90
CA ILE A 155 2.28 13.26 9.80
C ILE A 155 3.77 12.88 9.74
N LEU A 156 4.57 13.62 8.97
CA LEU A 156 6.01 13.40 8.86
C LEU A 156 6.74 13.71 10.17
N ASP A 157 6.44 14.83 10.84
CA ASP A 157 6.98 15.15 12.16
C ASP A 157 6.71 14.04 13.18
N LEU A 158 5.48 13.51 13.19
CA LEU A 158 5.12 12.41 14.07
C LEU A 158 5.93 11.14 13.74
N LYS A 159 6.06 10.79 12.47
CA LYS A 159 6.89 9.65 12.01
C LYS A 159 8.34 9.82 12.50
N ASP A 160 8.96 10.97 12.25
CA ASP A 160 10.34 11.28 12.66
C ASP A 160 10.52 11.12 14.18
N ARG A 161 9.58 11.63 14.98
CA ARG A 161 9.63 11.57 16.45
C ARG A 161 9.48 10.15 16.98
N ILE A 162 8.64 9.33 16.35
CA ILE A 162 8.48 7.91 16.69
C ILE A 162 9.75 7.14 16.34
N GLU A 163 10.30 7.32 15.13
CA GLU A 163 11.53 6.64 14.69
C GLU A 163 12.73 6.99 15.56
N ALA A 164 12.93 8.27 15.88
CA ALA A 164 13.96 8.72 16.81
C ALA A 164 13.81 8.05 18.19
N SER A 165 12.57 7.86 18.69
CA SER A 165 12.32 7.24 19.98
C SER A 165 12.64 5.75 20.00
N VAL A 166 12.28 5.03 18.94
CA VAL A 166 12.65 3.61 18.76
C VAL A 166 14.17 3.45 18.80
N ILE A 167 14.90 4.29 18.08
CA ILE A 167 16.37 4.24 18.06
C ILE A 167 16.96 4.51 19.45
N ILE A 168 16.43 5.51 20.17
CA ILE A 168 16.87 5.83 21.53
C ILE A 168 16.64 4.66 22.49
N TRP A 169 15.48 3.99 22.40
CA TRP A 169 15.17 2.83 23.23
C TRP A 169 16.10 1.66 22.93
N ASN A 170 16.35 1.38 21.64
CA ASN A 170 17.23 0.28 21.21
C ASN A 170 18.70 0.52 21.62
N ARG A 171 19.21 1.75 21.50
CA ARG A 171 20.57 2.10 21.95
C ARG A 171 20.74 1.92 23.46
N LYS A 172 19.72 2.25 24.25
CA LYS A 172 19.74 2.06 25.72
C LYS A 172 19.63 0.61 26.16
N VAL A 173 19.24 -0.31 25.28
CA VAL A 173 19.29 -1.76 25.54
C VAL A 173 20.69 -2.30 25.29
N HIS A 174 21.38 -1.82 24.24
CA HIS A 174 22.70 -2.31 23.84
C HIS A 174 23.88 -1.74 24.65
N ASN A 175 23.79 -0.51 25.19
CA ASN A 175 24.84 0.12 26.01
C ASN A 175 24.99 -0.46 27.45
N LYS A 176 24.63 -1.73 27.67
CA LYS A 176 24.64 -2.36 29.00
C LYS A 176 26.05 -2.76 29.50
N ASP A 177 27.08 -2.77 28.65
CA ASP A 177 28.43 -3.25 29.01
C ASP A 177 29.43 -2.17 29.43
N GLY A 178 29.04 -0.88 29.44
CA GLY A 178 29.96 0.22 29.68
C GLY A 178 29.38 1.31 30.58
N LYS A 179 29.35 1.07 31.89
CA LYS A 179 29.22 2.11 32.94
C LYS A 179 28.00 3.04 32.82
N SER A 180 26.79 2.59 33.19
CA SER A 180 25.72 3.48 33.69
C SER A 180 24.61 2.67 34.37
N ALA A 181 24.87 2.23 35.60
CA ALA A 181 23.88 1.59 36.48
C ALA A 181 22.98 2.62 37.22
N TRP A 182 22.90 3.87 36.76
CA TRP A 182 22.08 4.90 37.40
C TRP A 182 21.06 5.48 36.40
N GLY A 183 19.78 5.15 36.59
CA GLY A 183 18.68 5.94 36.03
C GLY A 183 17.83 5.34 34.91
N SER A 184 17.57 4.03 34.88
CA SER A 184 16.41 3.53 34.12
C SER A 184 15.26 3.15 35.05
N ALA A 185 14.30 4.05 35.20
CA ALA A 185 13.04 3.78 35.91
C ALA A 185 12.10 2.82 35.15
N VAL A 186 12.46 2.40 33.93
CA VAL A 186 11.66 1.52 33.06
C VAL A 186 12.37 0.18 32.89
N SER A 187 11.66 -0.92 33.16
CA SER A 187 12.16 -2.29 32.96
C SER A 187 12.41 -2.59 31.48
N GLN A 188 13.21 -3.61 31.19
CA GLN A 188 13.51 -4.03 29.81
C GLN A 188 12.24 -4.47 29.06
N GLU A 189 11.41 -5.29 29.70
CA GLU A 189 10.12 -5.76 29.16
C GLU A 189 9.19 -4.59 28.76
N LYS A 190 9.13 -3.53 29.57
CA LYS A 190 8.34 -2.33 29.23
C LYS A 190 8.88 -1.58 28.02
N ARG A 191 10.20 -1.61 27.79
CA ARG A 191 10.79 -0.97 26.60
C ARG A 191 10.50 -1.75 25.32
N GLU A 192 10.55 -3.08 25.39
CA GLU A 192 10.16 -3.96 24.28
C GLU A 192 8.68 -3.73 23.92
N GLN A 193 7.81 -3.56 24.91
CA GLN A 193 6.41 -3.16 24.69
C GLN A 193 6.29 -1.79 23.98
N PHE A 194 7.07 -0.78 24.40
CA PHE A 194 7.02 0.54 23.76
C PHE A 194 7.52 0.50 22.32
N GLU A 195 8.51 -0.33 22.06
CA GLU A 195 9.01 -0.58 20.72
C GLU A 195 7.95 -1.23 19.82
N GLU A 196 7.29 -2.31 20.29
CA GLU A 196 6.21 -2.96 19.53
C GLU A 196 5.06 -1.99 19.23
N ARG A 197 4.69 -1.16 20.20
CA ARG A 197 3.67 -0.11 20.03
C ARG A 197 4.10 0.93 18.99
N ALA A 198 5.35 1.38 19.03
CA ALA A 198 5.89 2.32 18.06
C ALA A 198 5.94 1.73 16.64
N GLN A 199 6.33 0.47 16.49
CA GLN A 199 6.32 -0.23 15.20
C GLN A 199 4.88 -0.35 14.64
N THR A 200 3.91 -0.65 15.51
CA THR A 200 2.49 -0.69 15.15
C THR A 200 2.01 0.68 14.65
N LEU A 201 2.39 1.77 15.33
CA LEU A 201 2.06 3.13 14.90
C LEU A 201 2.67 3.47 13.53
N LEU A 202 3.94 3.14 13.30
CA LEU A 202 4.61 3.37 12.01
C LEU A 202 3.92 2.59 10.89
N LEU A 203 3.46 1.36 11.16
CA LEU A 203 2.69 0.57 10.20
C LEU A 203 1.34 1.21 9.87
N ILE A 204 0.61 1.70 10.88
CA ILE A 204 -0.67 2.38 10.68
C ILE A 204 -0.47 3.68 9.88
N ILE A 205 0.56 4.46 10.20
CA ILE A 205 0.92 5.69 9.46
C ILE A 205 1.18 5.33 7.98
N LYS A 206 1.98 4.30 7.71
CA LYS A 206 2.26 3.85 6.34
C LYS A 206 0.99 3.42 5.59
N HIS A 207 0.07 2.73 6.25
CA HIS A 207 -1.18 2.28 5.62
C HIS A 207 -2.15 3.43 5.37
N ARG A 208 -2.27 4.38 6.31
CA ARG A 208 -3.18 5.53 6.19
C ARG A 208 -2.65 6.59 5.22
N PHE A 209 -1.33 6.71 5.10
CA PHE A 209 -0.68 7.74 4.30
C PHE A 209 0.44 7.13 3.43
N PRO A 210 0.08 6.38 2.36
CA PRO A 210 1.05 5.67 1.52
C PRO A 210 1.97 6.60 0.71
N GLY A 211 1.65 7.90 0.60
CA GLY A 211 2.43 8.89 -0.14
C GLY A 211 3.22 9.86 0.73
N ILE A 212 3.43 9.57 2.03
CA ILE A 212 4.22 10.46 2.88
C ILE A 212 5.66 10.57 2.39
N PRO A 213 6.31 11.73 2.57
CA PRO A 213 7.71 11.89 2.21
C PRO A 213 8.61 10.96 3.02
N GLN A 214 9.82 10.74 2.50
CA GLN A 214 10.86 10.03 3.24
C GLN A 214 11.14 10.75 4.57
N SER A 215 11.35 9.97 5.64
CA SER A 215 11.67 10.54 6.94
C SER A 215 13.07 11.13 6.96
N THR A 216 13.37 11.89 8.01
CA THR A 216 14.73 12.39 8.26
C THR A 216 15.70 11.23 8.44
N LEU A 217 15.28 10.14 9.10
CA LEU A 217 16.07 8.91 9.24
C LEU A 217 16.30 8.22 7.89
N ASP A 218 15.25 8.04 7.08
CA ASP A 218 15.35 7.43 5.75
C ASP A 218 16.34 8.21 4.88
N THR A 219 16.24 9.54 4.89
CA THR A 219 17.13 10.44 4.15
C THR A 219 18.59 10.29 4.61
N ALA A 220 18.84 10.27 5.92
CA ALA A 220 20.19 10.09 6.45
C ALA A 220 20.77 8.72 6.07
N LYS A 221 19.97 7.64 6.18
CA LYS A 221 20.37 6.29 5.78
C LYS A 221 20.79 6.24 4.31
N ILE A 222 20.01 6.85 3.41
CA ILE A 222 20.32 6.88 1.98
C ILE A 222 21.59 7.71 1.71
N GLN A 223 21.69 8.89 2.33
CA GLN A 223 22.78 9.82 2.09
C GLN A 223 24.15 9.26 2.51
N GLU A 224 24.22 8.53 3.62
CA GLU A 224 25.47 8.03 4.20
C GLU A 224 25.70 6.53 3.97
N ASN A 225 24.81 5.87 3.24
CA ASN A 225 24.97 4.46 2.87
C ASN A 225 26.23 4.23 2.02
N ARG A 226 27.02 3.21 2.37
CA ARG A 226 28.19 2.76 1.62
C ARG A 226 28.01 1.39 0.96
N ASP A 227 26.89 0.73 1.20
CA ASP A 227 26.58 -0.58 0.63
C ASP A 227 25.94 -0.42 -0.76
N VAL A 228 26.69 -0.78 -1.80
CA VAL A 228 26.23 -0.67 -3.20
C VAL A 228 24.99 -1.53 -3.47
N GLY A 229 24.86 -2.69 -2.83
CA GLY A 229 23.71 -3.56 -3.01
C GLY A 229 22.44 -2.97 -2.42
N PHE A 230 22.51 -2.36 -1.23
CA PHE A 230 21.38 -1.63 -0.66
C PHE A 230 21.07 -0.35 -1.44
N ALA A 231 22.07 0.38 -1.94
CA ALA A 231 21.84 1.53 -2.81
C ALA A 231 21.06 1.13 -4.07
N LEU A 232 21.42 0.00 -4.69
CA LEU A 232 20.70 -0.54 -5.85
C LEU A 232 19.27 -0.94 -5.50
N LEU A 233 19.07 -1.66 -4.40
CA LEU A 233 17.73 -2.12 -4.00
C LEU A 233 16.81 -0.95 -3.65
N GLU A 234 17.29 0.00 -2.85
CA GLU A 234 16.53 1.20 -2.46
C GLU A 234 16.14 2.03 -3.68
N SER A 235 17.13 2.40 -4.50
CA SER A 235 16.88 3.29 -5.65
C SER A 235 15.99 2.64 -6.70
N TYR A 236 16.20 1.36 -7.02
CA TYR A 236 15.38 0.66 -8.02
C TYR A 236 13.93 0.48 -7.53
N SER A 237 13.75 0.05 -6.28
CA SER A 237 12.41 -0.10 -5.70
C SER A 237 11.66 1.23 -5.59
N ARG A 238 12.34 2.31 -5.21
CA ARG A 238 11.75 3.66 -5.12
C ARG A 238 11.35 4.22 -6.49
N VAL A 239 12.14 3.97 -7.53
CA VAL A 239 11.76 4.36 -8.90
C VAL A 239 10.51 3.59 -9.34
N LEU A 240 10.45 2.27 -9.12
CA LEU A 240 9.27 1.47 -9.46
C LEU A 240 8.03 1.91 -8.69
N GLU A 241 8.17 2.24 -7.40
CA GLU A 241 7.11 2.85 -6.59
C GLU A 241 6.61 4.14 -7.22
N SER A 242 7.51 5.07 -7.57
CA SER A 242 7.15 6.36 -8.17
C SER A 242 6.45 6.20 -9.52
N VAL A 243 6.96 5.32 -10.39
CA VAL A 243 6.34 5.07 -11.71
C VAL A 243 4.97 4.43 -11.53
N ALA A 244 4.83 3.41 -10.67
CA ALA A 244 3.54 2.77 -10.41
C ALA A 244 2.50 3.75 -9.84
N PHE A 245 2.90 4.60 -8.89
CA PHE A 245 2.04 5.66 -8.37
C PHE A 245 1.61 6.64 -9.46
N ASN A 246 2.53 7.07 -10.33
CA ASN A 246 2.21 7.97 -11.44
C ASN A 246 1.23 7.34 -12.44
N VAL A 247 1.42 6.06 -12.80
CA VAL A 247 0.49 5.34 -13.68
C VAL A 247 -0.88 5.23 -13.03
N MET A 248 -0.95 4.83 -11.75
CA MET A 248 -2.18 4.76 -10.99
C MET A 248 -2.90 6.13 -10.94
N SER A 249 -2.17 7.21 -10.67
CA SER A 249 -2.70 8.57 -10.67
C SER A 249 -3.28 8.95 -12.04
N ARG A 250 -2.65 8.56 -13.16
CA ARG A 250 -3.20 8.82 -14.50
C ARG A 250 -4.49 8.06 -14.79
N ILE A 251 -4.58 6.82 -14.31
CA ILE A 251 -5.82 6.04 -14.41
C ILE A 251 -6.93 6.70 -13.58
N GLU A 252 -6.60 7.19 -12.38
CA GLU A 252 -7.55 7.94 -11.55
C GLU A 252 -8.04 9.23 -12.24
N ASP A 253 -7.14 9.98 -12.89
CA ASP A 253 -7.50 11.19 -13.63
C ASP A 253 -8.57 10.88 -14.70
N VAL A 254 -8.42 9.75 -15.43
CA VAL A 254 -9.39 9.29 -16.44
C VAL A 254 -10.72 8.90 -15.81
N ILE A 255 -10.69 8.15 -14.70
CA ILE A 255 -11.90 7.71 -13.98
C ILE A 255 -12.67 8.92 -13.42
N GLU A 256 -11.96 9.93 -12.91
CA GLU A 256 -12.57 11.17 -12.42
C GLU A 256 -13.24 11.96 -13.55
N ALA A 257 -12.58 12.09 -14.70
CA ALA A 257 -13.15 12.72 -15.88
C ALA A 257 -14.39 11.97 -16.41
N ASP A 258 -14.37 10.63 -16.40
CA ASP A 258 -15.53 9.80 -16.71
C ASP A 258 -16.72 10.08 -15.77
N ASN A 259 -16.46 10.09 -14.46
CA ASN A 259 -17.49 10.38 -13.47
C ASN A 259 -18.07 11.78 -13.68
N HIS A 260 -17.23 12.77 -13.94
CA HIS A 260 -17.70 14.14 -14.21
C HIS A 260 -18.56 14.22 -15.46
N ALA A 261 -18.15 13.58 -16.57
CA ALA A 261 -18.92 13.55 -17.82
C ALA A 261 -20.29 12.88 -17.63
N ARG A 262 -20.34 11.76 -16.90
CA ARG A 262 -21.59 11.03 -16.61
C ARG A 262 -22.53 11.82 -15.72
N GLU A 263 -22.02 12.50 -14.69
CA GLU A 263 -22.84 13.38 -13.83
C GLU A 263 -23.32 14.62 -14.58
N LYS A 264 -22.58 15.12 -15.57
CA LYS A 264 -23.06 16.17 -16.47
C LYS A 264 -24.15 15.65 -17.41
N ALA A 265 -23.94 14.52 -18.08
CA ALA A 265 -24.93 13.91 -18.98
C ALA A 265 -26.27 13.60 -18.26
N LYS A 266 -26.23 13.13 -17.02
CA LYS A 266 -27.45 12.94 -16.19
C LYS A 266 -28.19 14.25 -15.89
N ARG A 267 -27.46 15.35 -15.67
CA ARG A 267 -28.06 16.66 -15.39
C ARG A 267 -28.70 17.28 -16.63
N ASP A 268 -28.06 17.09 -17.78
CA ASP A 268 -28.47 17.63 -19.07
C ASP A 268 -29.53 16.76 -19.77
N ALA A 269 -29.85 15.57 -19.23
CA ALA A 269 -30.90 14.70 -19.73
C ALA A 269 -32.30 15.36 -19.56
N PRO A 270 -33.17 15.31 -20.60
CA PRO A 270 -34.51 15.88 -20.52
C PRO A 270 -35.34 15.18 -19.43
N ALA A 271 -36.21 15.95 -18.76
CA ALA A 271 -36.97 15.56 -17.56
C ALA A 271 -37.86 14.30 -17.67
N ALA A 272 -37.98 13.69 -18.86
CA ALA A 272 -38.77 12.47 -19.08
C ALA A 272 -38.14 11.19 -18.50
N GLU A 273 -36.86 11.21 -18.12
CA GLU A 273 -36.18 10.08 -17.46
C GLU A 273 -35.95 10.28 -15.94
N ARG A 274 -36.38 11.41 -15.38
CA ARG A 274 -36.42 11.61 -13.92
C ARG A 274 -37.66 10.92 -13.36
N ARG A 275 -37.64 9.58 -13.28
CA ARG A 275 -38.58 8.88 -12.41
C ARG A 275 -38.11 9.04 -10.97
N ASP A 276 -38.84 9.84 -10.20
CA ASP A 276 -38.78 9.83 -8.75
C ASP A 276 -39.07 8.39 -8.24
N PRO A 277 -38.30 7.83 -7.30
CA PRO A 277 -38.59 6.51 -6.71
C PRO A 277 -39.83 6.46 -5.82
N GLN A 278 -40.78 7.40 -5.93
CA GLN A 278 -41.81 7.61 -4.91
C GLN A 278 -43.25 7.30 -5.36
N GLU A 279 -43.44 6.70 -6.54
CA GLU A 279 -44.72 6.08 -6.93
C GLU A 279 -44.47 4.70 -7.56
N ALA A 280 -43.97 3.77 -6.75
CA ALA A 280 -44.05 2.33 -6.98
C ALA A 280 -44.11 1.58 -5.64
N SER A 281 -44.93 2.07 -4.71
CA SER A 281 -45.57 1.22 -3.70
C SER A 281 -46.91 0.83 -4.33
N GLU A 282 -47.14 -0.42 -4.73
CA GLU A 282 -47.80 -1.38 -3.82
C GLU A 282 -47.79 -2.85 -4.33
N GLU A 283 -46.83 -3.30 -5.15
CA GLU A 283 -46.95 -4.67 -5.74
C GLU A 283 -45.71 -5.58 -5.74
N ASP A 284 -44.65 -5.34 -4.96
CA ASP A 284 -43.50 -6.28 -4.92
C ASP A 284 -42.97 -6.63 -3.51
N GLN A 285 -43.81 -6.51 -2.47
CA GLN A 285 -43.44 -6.90 -1.09
C GLN A 285 -44.02 -8.25 -0.63
N SER A 286 -44.14 -9.23 -1.53
CA SER A 286 -44.58 -10.58 -1.14
C SER A 286 -43.71 -11.68 -1.76
N ARG A 287 -42.39 -11.59 -1.55
CA ARG A 287 -41.51 -12.77 -1.67
C ARG A 287 -40.84 -13.01 -0.33
N THR A 288 -41.50 -13.82 0.50
CA THR A 288 -40.94 -14.28 1.77
C THR A 288 -39.92 -15.38 1.53
N LEU A 289 -38.96 -15.47 2.47
CA LEU A 289 -37.81 -16.38 2.53
C LEU A 289 -38.11 -17.88 2.29
N LEU A 290 -39.39 -18.30 2.31
CA LEU A 290 -39.78 -19.67 2.00
C LEU A 290 -39.66 -19.99 0.49
N ASP A 291 -39.85 -19.01 -0.39
CA ASP A 291 -39.76 -19.19 -1.85
C ASP A 291 -38.31 -19.37 -2.32
N PHE A 292 -37.35 -18.94 -1.49
CA PHE A 292 -35.91 -19.03 -1.75
C PHE A 292 -35.30 -20.40 -1.40
N MET A 293 -35.88 -21.14 -0.45
CA MET A 293 -35.29 -22.40 0.05
C MET A 293 -35.90 -23.68 -0.52
N GLY A 294 -36.87 -23.59 -1.43
CA GLY A 294 -37.24 -24.71 -2.32
C GLY A 294 -37.65 -26.02 -1.63
N TRP A 295 -38.21 -25.97 -0.42
CA TRP A 295 -38.71 -27.13 0.30
C TRP A 295 -40.24 -27.09 0.40
N THR A 296 -40.90 -27.70 -0.57
CA THR A 296 -42.26 -28.23 -0.43
C THR A 296 -42.25 -29.67 -0.96
N GLY A 297 -42.37 -30.64 -0.05
CA GLY A 297 -42.98 -31.95 -0.39
C GLY A 297 -44.45 -31.71 -0.74
N ASP A 298 -45.13 -32.46 -1.60
CA ASP A 298 -45.16 -33.91 -1.71
C ASP A 298 -45.71 -34.34 -3.11
N SER A 299 -45.40 -35.59 -3.48
CA SER A 299 -46.05 -36.49 -4.46
C SER A 299 -47.16 -36.00 -5.41
N ASP A 300 -46.97 -36.14 -6.75
CA ASP A 300 -47.54 -37.26 -7.53
C ASP A 300 -47.14 -37.25 -9.03
N ALA A 301 -47.24 -38.43 -9.64
CA ALA A 301 -46.69 -38.88 -10.92
C ALA A 301 -47.04 -38.09 -12.20
N LYS A 302 -46.07 -38.04 -13.15
CA LYS A 302 -46.21 -38.54 -14.54
C LYS A 302 -44.89 -38.49 -15.32
N ASN A 303 -44.57 -39.60 -15.97
CA ASN A 303 -43.53 -39.74 -16.98
C ASN A 303 -43.82 -38.83 -18.18
N ASP A 304 -42.81 -38.13 -18.69
CA ASP A 304 -42.59 -38.08 -20.14
C ASP A 304 -41.11 -37.80 -20.46
N ASP A 305 -40.62 -38.60 -21.40
CA ASP A 305 -39.27 -38.68 -21.93
C ASP A 305 -39.07 -37.60 -23.00
N SER A 306 -38.11 -36.69 -22.83
CA SER A 306 -37.61 -35.79 -23.87
C SER A 306 -36.29 -35.14 -23.45
N SER A 307 -35.19 -35.63 -24.01
CA SER A 307 -33.85 -35.03 -23.84
C SER A 307 -33.74 -33.68 -24.58
N PRO A 308 -33.11 -32.63 -24.02
CA PRO A 308 -32.84 -31.40 -24.75
C PRO A 308 -31.62 -31.53 -25.69
N PRO A 309 -31.59 -30.80 -26.83
CA PRO A 309 -30.50 -30.88 -27.81
C PRO A 309 -29.22 -30.18 -27.30
N PRO A 310 -28.04 -30.53 -27.83
CA PRO A 310 -26.77 -29.99 -27.37
C PRO A 310 -26.58 -28.51 -27.75
N PRO A 311 -25.87 -27.72 -26.93
CA PRO A 311 -25.60 -26.31 -27.21
C PRO A 311 -24.63 -26.12 -28.40
N PRO A 312 -24.74 -25.00 -29.14
CA PRO A 312 -23.83 -24.68 -30.24
C PRO A 312 -22.40 -24.38 -29.76
N PRO A 313 -21.38 -24.52 -30.63
CA PRO A 313 -19.97 -24.44 -30.24
C PRO A 313 -19.59 -23.04 -29.74
N GLU A 314 -18.90 -23.01 -28.61
CA GLU A 314 -18.34 -21.80 -27.99
C GLU A 314 -17.35 -21.09 -28.94
N PRO A 315 -17.38 -19.75 -29.05
CA PRO A 315 -16.33 -18.99 -29.71
C PRO A 315 -15.02 -19.09 -28.90
N PRO A 316 -13.85 -19.02 -29.53
CA PRO A 316 -12.58 -19.22 -28.84
C PRO A 316 -12.40 -18.16 -27.75
N ALA A 317 -12.10 -18.62 -26.54
CA ALA A 317 -11.72 -17.78 -25.42
C ALA A 317 -10.60 -16.82 -25.85
N GLN A 318 -10.89 -15.52 -25.85
CA GLN A 318 -9.84 -14.52 -25.78
C GLN A 318 -9.15 -14.73 -24.42
N ASP A 319 -7.86 -15.04 -24.49
CA ASP A 319 -6.97 -15.23 -23.35
C ASP A 319 -6.79 -13.88 -22.64
N ASP A 320 -7.82 -13.48 -21.89
CA ASP A 320 -7.82 -12.29 -21.06
C ASP A 320 -6.88 -12.53 -19.87
N GLY A 321 -5.65 -12.02 -20.02
CA GLY A 321 -4.85 -11.52 -18.91
C GLY A 321 -4.65 -12.51 -17.78
N ARG A 322 -3.96 -13.61 -18.05
CA ARG A 322 -3.50 -14.53 -17.01
C ARG A 322 -2.75 -13.74 -15.93
N LEU A 323 -3.32 -13.68 -14.73
CA LEU A 323 -2.74 -13.00 -13.56
C LEU A 323 -1.33 -13.56 -13.33
N MET A 324 -0.31 -12.81 -13.73
CA MET A 324 1.09 -13.16 -13.46
C MET A 324 1.25 -13.17 -11.94
N LYS A 325 1.30 -14.38 -11.34
CA LYS A 325 1.44 -14.55 -9.88
C LYS A 325 2.53 -13.62 -9.37
N LEU A 326 2.19 -12.74 -8.44
CA LEU A 326 3.18 -11.90 -7.76
C LEU A 326 4.28 -12.81 -7.18
N PRO A 327 5.56 -12.41 -7.25
CA PRO A 327 6.62 -13.16 -6.56
C PRO A 327 6.23 -13.29 -5.08
N ASN A 328 6.55 -14.42 -4.44
CA ASN A 328 6.45 -14.55 -2.99
C ASN A 328 7.43 -13.54 -2.39
N ILE A 329 6.94 -12.35 -2.06
CA ILE A 329 7.73 -11.34 -1.36
C ILE A 329 7.88 -11.88 0.05
N MET A 330 9.10 -12.22 0.45
CA MET A 330 9.41 -12.48 1.86
C MET A 330 9.25 -11.16 2.63
N THR A 331 8.02 -10.78 2.96
CA THR A 331 7.74 -9.69 3.89
C THR A 331 7.88 -10.23 5.31
N ASN A 332 9.08 -10.66 5.67
CA ASN A 332 9.42 -11.08 7.02
C ASN A 332 9.70 -9.86 7.91
N LEU A 333 8.81 -8.85 7.90
CA LEU A 333 8.95 -7.71 8.82
C LEU A 333 8.93 -8.19 10.29
N LYS A 334 8.14 -9.22 10.61
CA LYS A 334 8.19 -9.88 11.93
C LYS A 334 9.33 -10.89 12.07
N GLN A 335 9.60 -11.69 11.04
CA GLN A 335 10.53 -12.82 11.15
C GLN A 335 12.01 -12.39 11.14
N THR A 336 12.38 -11.37 10.37
CA THR A 336 13.76 -10.88 10.28
C THR A 336 14.18 -10.13 11.56
N TYR A 337 13.23 -9.53 12.28
CA TYR A 337 13.49 -8.88 13.57
C TYR A 337 13.61 -9.89 14.72
N MET A 338 12.73 -10.91 14.75
CA MET A 338 12.84 -12.03 15.70
C MET A 338 14.10 -12.87 15.46
N GLU A 339 14.50 -13.12 14.21
CA GLU A 339 15.76 -13.80 13.88
C GLU A 339 16.99 -13.00 14.31
N LYS A 340 16.94 -11.66 14.31
CA LYS A 340 18.01 -10.81 14.87
C LYS A 340 18.12 -10.92 16.39
N LEU A 341 17.02 -11.15 17.10
CA LEU A 341 17.02 -11.44 18.54
C LEU A 341 17.63 -12.81 18.85
N ASP A 342 17.35 -13.83 18.03
CA ASP A 342 17.95 -15.16 18.16
C ASP A 342 19.44 -15.18 17.83
N PHE A 343 19.90 -14.36 16.87
CA PHE A 343 21.32 -14.23 16.52
C PHE A 343 22.13 -13.44 17.57
N LEU A 344 21.47 -12.56 18.33
CA LEU A 344 22.06 -11.82 19.46
C LEU A 344 21.92 -12.58 20.81
N GLY A 345 21.06 -13.59 20.88
CA GLY A 345 20.86 -14.50 22.02
C GLY A 345 21.87 -15.65 22.11
N GLY A 346 23.13 -15.41 21.71
CA GLY A 346 24.20 -16.41 21.71
C GLY A 346 24.58 -16.92 23.10
N HIS A 347 23.79 -17.81 23.69
CA HIS A 347 24.23 -18.77 24.71
C HIS A 347 24.22 -20.18 24.11
N ARG A 348 25.22 -20.48 23.27
CA ARG A 348 25.71 -21.85 23.17
C ARG A 348 26.46 -22.16 24.46
N SER A 349 25.82 -22.83 25.41
CA SER A 349 26.54 -23.50 26.49
C SER A 349 27.40 -24.62 25.90
N PRO A 350 28.68 -24.71 26.25
CA PRO A 350 29.57 -25.74 25.73
C PRO A 350 29.23 -27.11 26.33
N THR A 351 29.40 -28.12 25.48
CA THR A 351 29.20 -29.54 25.73
C THR A 351 30.06 -30.02 26.91
N SER A 352 29.44 -30.65 27.93
CA SER A 352 30.16 -31.54 28.84
C SER A 352 29.97 -32.98 28.38
N ARG A 353 31.03 -33.54 27.80
CA ARG A 353 31.25 -34.99 27.74
C ARG A 353 31.35 -35.51 29.18
N HIS A 354 30.57 -36.54 29.50
CA HIS A 354 31.03 -37.72 30.24
C HIS A 354 30.10 -38.89 29.96
#